data_AF-A0A9X1QT96-F1
#
_entry.id   AF-A0A9X1QT96-F1
#
_cell.length_a   1.000
_cell.length_b   1.000
_cell.length_c   1.000
_cell.angle_alpha   90.00
_cell.angle_beta   90.00
_cell.angle_gamma   90.00
#
_symmetry.space_group_name_H-M   'P 1'
#
loop_
_entity.id
_entity.type
_entity.pdbx_description
1 polymer ?
#
loop_
_entity_poly.entity_id
_entity_poly.type
_entity_poly.pdbx_seq_one_letter_code
_entity_poly.pdbx_strand_id
1 'polypeptide(L)'
;MFNQFSKNSKWILAFSFVLIFSTISFSGSRQIGGYVDQAESRFVRNVWNFIKNFQSPKTIGSHSWKYDQYFWAEPFEFTTSHQNYVDAMDLAYVAGHGNYHYIQTNQSLGLGVDIRTVPQYGNSGDDLEFMIIESCYTVSSRPEKSNWWSDYNSMFGGLHQLVGFHTLSHSDNGIPNNYAGKLKNNGAVWQSWFDAVDEERFWIFNPSYYDPQYGSNYPYPGLASVIVGRGCTNDRLGSYASDPAPGTGGMYTYWQY
;
A
#
# COMPACT_ATOMS: atom_id res chain seq x y z
N MET A 1 9.14 -57.37 -32.50
CA MET A 1 8.19 -56.73 -31.56
C MET A 1 8.59 -55.28 -31.22
N PHE A 2 9.17 -54.52 -32.16
CA PHE A 2 9.74 -53.18 -31.89
C PHE A 2 9.16 -52.04 -32.74
N ASN A 3 8.09 -52.28 -33.50
CA ASN A 3 7.69 -51.40 -34.60
C ASN A 3 6.35 -50.67 -34.41
N GLN A 4 5.82 -50.57 -33.18
CA GLN A 4 4.57 -49.85 -32.91
C GLN A 4 4.73 -48.50 -32.19
N PHE A 5 5.91 -48.15 -31.69
CA PHE A 5 6.09 -46.88 -30.95
C PHE A 5 6.32 -45.64 -31.82
N SER A 6 6.61 -45.78 -33.12
CA SER A 6 6.94 -44.63 -34.00
C SER A 6 5.73 -43.93 -34.63
N LYS A 7 4.52 -44.50 -34.56
CA LYS A 7 3.33 -43.93 -35.24
C LYS A 7 2.57 -42.87 -34.43
N ASN A 8 2.86 -42.71 -33.14
CA ASN A 8 2.11 -41.82 -32.23
C ASN A 8 2.94 -40.67 -31.64
N SER A 9 4.18 -40.45 -32.10
CA SER A 9 5.08 -39.43 -31.53
C SER A 9 4.57 -37.98 -31.69
N LYS A 10 3.78 -37.70 -32.73
CA LYS A 10 3.19 -36.38 -32.97
C LYS A 10 2.16 -35.98 -31.92
N TRP A 11 1.42 -36.95 -31.37
CA TRP A 11 0.41 -36.71 -30.34
C TRP A 11 1.02 -36.56 -28.95
N ILE A 12 2.13 -37.27 -28.68
CA ILE A 12 2.88 -37.15 -27.42
C ILE A 12 3.50 -35.75 -27.31
N LEU A 13 4.11 -35.24 -28.39
CA LEU A 13 4.65 -33.87 -28.41
C LEU A 13 3.57 -32.79 -28.26
N ALA A 14 2.39 -32.98 -28.88
CA ALA A 14 1.28 -32.04 -28.76
C ALA A 14 0.69 -32.00 -27.33
N PHE A 15 0.55 -33.16 -26.68
CA PHE A 15 0.09 -33.23 -25.28
C PHE A 15 1.12 -32.68 -24.29
N SER A 16 2.42 -32.91 -24.53
CA SER A 16 3.48 -32.32 -23.72
C SER A 16 3.54 -30.79 -23.89
N PHE A 17 3.27 -30.27 -25.10
CA PHE A 17 3.20 -28.81 -25.32
C PHE A 17 2.02 -28.20 -24.55
N VAL A 18 0.83 -28.81 -24.58
CA VAL A 18 -0.35 -28.30 -23.84
C VAL A 18 -0.13 -28.32 -22.32
N LEU A 19 0.53 -29.35 -21.78
CA LEU A 19 0.81 -29.45 -20.34
C LEU A 19 1.84 -28.44 -19.83
N ILE A 20 2.81 -28.04 -20.66
CA ILE A 20 3.82 -27.02 -20.31
C ILE A 20 3.21 -25.60 -20.26
N PHE A 21 2.13 -25.34 -20.99
CA PHE A 21 1.45 -24.04 -20.98
C PHE A 21 0.26 -23.95 -20.00
N SER A 22 -0.09 -25.03 -19.29
CA SER A 22 -1.29 -25.08 -18.43
C SER A 22 -1.04 -24.95 -16.93
N THR A 23 0.19 -24.76 -16.46
CA THR A 23 0.43 -24.39 -15.06
C THR A 23 0.30 -22.88 -14.89
N ILE A 24 -0.94 -22.39 -14.81
CA ILE A 24 -1.19 -21.13 -14.11
C ILE A 24 -0.93 -21.45 -12.64
N SER A 25 0.35 -21.36 -12.23
CA SER A 25 0.71 -21.38 -10.82
C SER A 25 0.10 -20.11 -10.24
N PHE A 26 -1.07 -20.23 -9.61
CA PHE A 26 -1.59 -19.17 -8.77
C PHE A 26 -0.60 -18.98 -7.63
N SER A 27 0.12 -17.86 -7.65
CA SER A 27 0.91 -17.41 -6.51
C SER A 27 -0.06 -17.13 -5.35
N GLY A 28 0.48 -17.20 -4.12
CA GLY A 28 -0.27 -17.21 -2.86
C GLY A 28 -1.41 -16.18 -2.79
N SER A 29 -2.46 -16.53 -2.05
CA SER A 29 -3.45 -15.54 -1.63
C SER A 29 -2.74 -14.40 -0.92
N ARG A 30 -3.15 -13.17 -1.22
CA ARG A 30 -2.63 -11.94 -0.64
C ARG A 30 -3.76 -11.19 0.06
N GLN A 31 -3.47 -10.68 1.24
CA GLN A 31 -4.42 -10.09 2.18
C GLN A 31 -4.34 -8.57 2.16
N ILE A 32 -5.51 -7.93 2.25
CA ILE A 32 -5.63 -6.49 2.41
C ILE A 32 -6.32 -6.18 3.74
N GLY A 33 -5.68 -5.37 4.57
CA GLY A 33 -6.23 -4.79 5.78
C GLY A 33 -6.65 -3.33 5.61
N GLY A 34 -7.74 -2.94 6.26
CA GLY A 34 -8.21 -1.57 6.36
C GLY A 34 -8.28 -1.12 7.81
N TYR A 35 -7.65 0.01 8.14
CA TYR A 35 -7.57 0.53 9.51
C TYR A 35 -8.02 1.98 9.52
N VAL A 36 -9.08 2.28 10.26
CA VAL A 36 -9.76 3.58 10.21
C VAL A 36 -9.78 4.26 11.57
N ASP A 37 -9.32 5.50 11.62
CA ASP A 37 -9.64 6.40 12.74
C ASP A 37 -11.13 6.77 12.68
N GLN A 38 -11.81 6.62 13.82
CA GLN A 38 -13.23 6.93 13.94
C GLN A 38 -13.53 8.44 13.89
N ALA A 39 -12.51 9.31 13.96
CA ALA A 39 -12.71 10.75 14.21
C ALA A 39 -13.62 11.44 13.20
N GLU A 40 -13.63 10.99 11.94
CA GLU A 40 -14.48 11.55 10.90
C GLU A 40 -15.09 10.49 9.98
N SER A 41 -16.32 10.73 9.53
CA SER A 41 -17.00 9.85 8.57
C SER A 41 -16.26 9.70 7.24
N ARG A 42 -15.41 10.67 6.86
CA ARG A 42 -14.60 10.58 5.64
C ARG A 42 -13.53 9.48 5.75
N PHE A 43 -12.94 9.24 6.91
CA PHE A 43 -11.93 8.19 7.06
C PHE A 43 -12.55 6.79 6.85
N VAL A 44 -13.74 6.58 7.41
CA VAL A 44 -14.56 5.38 7.15
C VAL A 44 -14.80 5.20 5.66
N ARG A 45 -15.24 6.26 4.98
CA ARG A 45 -15.45 6.20 3.53
C ARG A 45 -14.15 5.92 2.79
N ASN A 46 -13.04 6.53 3.17
CA ASN A 46 -11.77 6.39 2.46
C ASN A 46 -11.27 4.95 2.51
N VAL A 47 -11.17 4.38 3.72
CA VAL A 47 -10.76 2.97 3.88
C VAL A 47 -11.76 2.04 3.21
N TRP A 48 -13.07 2.24 3.41
CA TRP A 48 -14.09 1.40 2.77
C TRP A 48 -14.01 1.46 1.25
N ASN A 49 -13.81 2.65 0.68
CA ASN A 49 -13.71 2.86 -0.76
C ASN A 49 -12.50 2.20 -1.37
N PHE A 50 -11.39 2.10 -0.64
CA PHE A 50 -10.26 1.29 -1.05
C PHE A 50 -10.60 -0.21 -0.98
N ILE A 51 -10.87 -0.74 0.22
CA ILE A 51 -10.96 -2.19 0.45
C ILE A 51 -12.14 -2.85 -0.27
N LYS A 52 -13.25 -2.12 -0.51
CA LYS A 52 -14.41 -2.67 -1.20
C LYS A 52 -14.08 -3.17 -2.62
N ASN A 53 -13.03 -2.62 -3.24
CA ASN A 53 -12.56 -3.05 -4.55
C ASN A 53 -11.98 -4.49 -4.56
N PHE A 54 -11.71 -5.05 -3.38
CA PHE A 54 -11.11 -6.37 -3.17
C PHE A 54 -12.00 -7.30 -2.33
N GLN A 55 -13.32 -7.03 -2.24
CA GLN A 55 -14.27 -7.88 -1.50
C GLN A 55 -14.32 -9.34 -1.98
N SER A 56 -14.10 -9.54 -3.27
CA SER A 56 -13.89 -10.86 -3.87
C SER A 56 -12.43 -10.99 -4.27
N PRO A 57 -11.85 -12.21 -4.29
CA PRO A 57 -10.53 -12.44 -4.85
C PRO A 57 -10.36 -11.77 -6.22
N LYS A 58 -9.25 -11.05 -6.40
CA LYS A 58 -8.84 -10.39 -7.64
C LYS A 58 -7.48 -10.93 -8.06
N THR A 59 -7.44 -11.62 -9.19
CA THR A 59 -6.17 -12.02 -9.80
C THR A 59 -5.52 -10.82 -10.45
N ILE A 60 -4.32 -10.47 -10.00
CA ILE A 60 -3.50 -9.38 -10.52
C ILE A 60 -2.12 -9.98 -10.77
N GLY A 61 -1.67 -10.03 -12.02
CA GLY A 61 -0.43 -10.73 -12.38
C GLY A 61 -0.43 -12.18 -11.89
N SER A 62 0.60 -12.56 -11.12
CA SER A 62 0.70 -13.91 -10.54
C SER A 62 -0.07 -14.09 -9.22
N HIS A 63 -0.50 -13.01 -8.56
CA HIS A 63 -1.09 -13.02 -7.22
C HIS A 63 -2.62 -12.95 -7.22
N SER A 64 -3.24 -13.43 -6.14
CA SER A 64 -4.67 -13.28 -5.88
C SER A 64 -4.93 -12.44 -4.63
N TRP A 65 -5.46 -11.23 -4.78
CA TRP A 65 -5.67 -10.28 -3.70
C TRP A 65 -7.11 -10.26 -3.20
N LYS A 66 -7.30 -10.22 -1.88
CA LYS A 66 -8.62 -10.09 -1.26
C LYS A 66 -8.51 -9.28 0.03
N TYR A 67 -9.51 -8.45 0.29
CA TYR A 67 -9.71 -7.86 1.60
C TYR A 67 -10.01 -8.93 2.66
N ASP A 68 -9.37 -8.81 3.83
CA ASP A 68 -9.49 -9.75 4.94
C ASP A 68 -9.91 -9.07 6.26
N GLN A 69 -9.31 -7.92 6.59
CA GLN A 69 -9.47 -7.28 7.91
C GLN A 69 -9.91 -5.81 7.83
N TYR A 70 -10.89 -5.40 8.63
CA TYR A 70 -11.30 -3.99 8.80
C TYR A 70 -11.48 -3.66 10.27
N PHE A 71 -10.66 -2.75 10.79
CA PHE A 71 -10.60 -2.42 12.21
C PHE A 71 -10.51 -0.91 12.46
N TRP A 72 -10.73 -0.51 13.71
CA TRP A 72 -10.81 0.89 14.14
C TRP A 72 -9.45 1.53 14.47
N ALA A 73 -8.39 1.03 13.83
CA ALA A 73 -7.03 1.52 13.92
C ALA A 73 -6.53 1.67 15.36
N GLU A 74 -6.91 0.81 16.30
CA GLU A 74 -6.45 0.95 17.69
C GLU A 74 -4.92 0.85 17.80
N PRO A 75 -4.24 1.57 18.73
CA PRO A 75 -2.78 1.55 18.81
C PRO A 75 -2.14 0.15 18.89
N PHE A 76 -2.80 -0.80 19.56
CA PHE A 76 -2.28 -2.16 19.69
C PHE A 76 -2.25 -2.92 18.35
N GLU A 77 -3.07 -2.55 17.38
CA GLU A 77 -3.11 -3.13 16.03
C GLU A 77 -1.83 -2.82 15.24
N PHE A 78 -1.15 -1.72 15.59
CA PHE A 78 0.14 -1.31 15.00
C PHE A 78 1.34 -1.66 15.88
N THR A 79 1.13 -1.85 17.19
CA THR A 79 2.22 -1.97 18.16
C THR A 79 2.28 -3.37 18.76
N THR A 80 1.58 -3.65 19.86
CA THR A 80 1.76 -4.90 20.61
C THR A 80 1.18 -6.15 19.94
N SER A 81 0.28 -5.98 18.98
CA SER A 81 -0.39 -7.09 18.30
C SER A 81 -0.29 -7.01 16.78
N HIS A 82 0.65 -6.22 16.25
CA HIS A 82 0.81 -6.00 14.80
C HIS A 82 0.79 -7.28 13.96
N GLN A 83 1.39 -8.36 14.46
CA GLN A 83 1.44 -9.70 13.83
C GLN A 83 0.08 -10.40 13.69
N ASN A 84 -0.99 -9.88 14.30
CA ASN A 84 -2.37 -10.37 14.09
C ASN A 84 -3.21 -9.38 13.30
N TYR A 85 -2.66 -8.20 13.01
CA TYR A 85 -3.36 -7.06 12.42
C TYR A 85 -2.53 -6.50 11.26
N VAL A 86 -1.98 -5.30 11.40
CA VAL A 86 -1.36 -4.54 10.31
C VAL A 86 -0.25 -5.31 9.61
N ASP A 87 0.54 -6.06 10.36
CA ASP A 87 1.70 -6.79 9.84
C ASP A 87 1.36 -8.20 9.32
N ALA A 88 0.14 -8.68 9.60
CA ALA A 88 -0.36 -9.96 9.12
C ALA A 88 -0.98 -9.89 7.71
N MET A 89 -0.99 -8.69 7.11
CA MET A 89 -1.57 -8.41 5.80
C MET A 89 -0.45 -8.08 4.83
N ASP A 90 -0.57 -8.48 3.56
CA ASP A 90 0.38 -8.06 2.53
C ASP A 90 0.26 -6.57 2.16
N LEU A 91 -0.94 -5.99 2.35
CA LEU A 91 -1.18 -4.56 2.18
C LEU A 91 -2.11 -4.01 3.27
N ALA A 92 -1.68 -2.96 3.96
CA ALA A 92 -2.47 -2.22 4.92
C ALA A 92 -2.84 -0.83 4.38
N TYR A 93 -4.12 -0.48 4.40
CA TYR A 93 -4.62 0.85 4.07
C TYR A 93 -5.17 1.53 5.31
N VAL A 94 -4.60 2.67 5.68
CA VAL A 94 -4.91 3.42 6.89
C VAL A 94 -5.45 4.79 6.51
N ALA A 95 -6.56 5.23 7.12
CA ALA A 95 -7.01 6.62 7.02
C ALA A 95 -7.36 7.18 8.38
N GLY A 96 -6.93 8.42 8.64
CA GLY A 96 -7.18 9.10 9.90
C GLY A 96 -6.59 10.50 9.93
N HIS A 97 -6.72 11.17 11.08
CA HIS A 97 -5.90 12.35 11.32
C HIS A 97 -4.43 11.98 11.46
N GLY A 98 -3.57 12.96 11.19
CA GLY A 98 -2.14 12.76 11.26
C GLY A 98 -1.40 14.00 11.64
N ASN A 99 -0.18 13.77 12.06
CA ASN A 99 0.84 14.76 12.24
C ASN A 99 2.19 14.13 11.82
N TYR A 100 3.28 14.88 11.98
CA TYR A 100 4.63 14.46 11.62
C TYR A 100 4.97 13.06 12.21
N HIS A 101 4.92 12.03 11.35
CA HIS A 101 5.06 10.60 11.67
C HIS A 101 4.05 10.00 12.65
N TYR A 102 2.92 10.66 12.86
CA TYR A 102 1.92 10.24 13.82
C TYR A 102 0.58 10.00 13.12
N ILE A 103 -0.07 8.90 13.45
CA ILE A 103 -1.44 8.58 13.06
C ILE A 103 -2.29 8.69 14.32
N GLN A 104 -3.31 9.54 14.30
CA GLN A 104 -4.31 9.53 15.37
C GLN A 104 -5.18 8.29 15.24
N THR A 105 -5.55 7.70 16.36
CA THR A 105 -6.31 6.46 16.38
C THR A 105 -7.57 6.57 17.24
N ASN A 106 -8.60 5.83 16.81
CA ASN A 106 -9.83 5.60 17.57
C ASN A 106 -10.43 6.84 18.28
N GLN A 107 -10.70 7.93 17.53
CA GLN A 107 -11.45 9.09 18.02
C GLN A 107 -10.85 9.85 19.23
N SER A 108 -9.65 9.50 19.70
CA SER A 108 -9.15 10.03 20.96
C SER A 108 -8.10 11.10 20.73
N LEU A 109 -8.38 12.31 21.20
CA LEU A 109 -7.39 13.38 21.33
C LEU A 109 -6.30 12.90 22.31
N GLY A 110 -5.19 12.40 21.76
CA GLY A 110 -4.02 11.96 22.53
C GLY A 110 -3.71 10.47 22.47
N LEU A 111 -4.48 9.66 21.74
CA LEU A 111 -4.09 8.30 21.37
C LEU A 111 -3.76 8.22 19.88
N GLY A 112 -2.74 7.44 19.58
CA GLY A 112 -2.22 7.31 18.24
C GLY A 112 -0.91 6.56 18.22
N VAL A 113 -0.37 6.46 17.02
CA VAL A 113 0.79 5.64 16.71
C VAL A 113 1.85 6.53 16.08
N ASP A 114 3.01 6.60 16.74
CA ASP A 114 4.21 7.16 16.15
C ASP A 114 4.93 6.07 15.37
N ILE A 115 4.89 6.18 14.04
CA ILE A 115 5.46 5.16 13.12
C ILE A 115 6.98 5.07 13.20
N ARG A 116 7.66 5.98 13.91
CA ARG A 116 9.10 5.88 14.19
C ARG A 116 9.43 4.90 15.30
N THR A 117 8.41 4.43 16.01
CA THR A 117 8.54 3.60 17.21
C THR A 117 7.75 2.29 17.13
N VAL A 118 7.06 2.05 16.03
CA VAL A 118 6.41 0.76 15.79
C VAL A 118 7.46 -0.35 15.63
N PRO A 119 7.07 -1.61 15.89
CA PRO A 119 7.88 -2.78 15.56
C PRO A 119 8.27 -2.82 14.09
N GLN A 120 9.21 -3.71 13.78
CA GLN A 120 9.54 -4.04 12.40
C GLN A 120 8.35 -4.73 11.74
N TYR A 121 7.99 -4.26 10.54
CA TYR A 121 6.98 -4.85 9.68
C TYR A 121 7.61 -5.57 8.48
N GLY A 122 6.94 -6.62 8.01
CA GLY A 122 7.38 -7.50 6.93
C GLY A 122 8.58 -8.36 7.32
N ASN A 123 8.75 -8.69 8.61
CA ASN A 123 9.84 -9.54 9.08
C ASN A 123 9.39 -10.99 9.31
N SER A 124 10.33 -11.92 9.21
CA SER A 124 10.21 -13.39 9.37
C SER A 124 8.86 -13.93 9.91
N GLY A 125 7.95 -14.28 9.00
CA GLY A 125 6.65 -14.91 9.30
C GLY A 125 5.44 -14.00 9.14
N ASP A 126 5.69 -12.68 9.11
CA ASP A 126 4.75 -11.60 8.85
C ASP A 126 5.02 -11.04 7.45
N ASP A 127 3.99 -10.61 6.70
CA ASP A 127 4.06 -10.42 5.25
C ASP A 127 3.69 -9.01 4.76
N LEU A 128 3.69 -7.98 5.62
CA LEU A 128 3.39 -6.63 5.18
C LEU A 128 4.42 -6.07 4.20
N GLU A 129 4.03 -6.08 2.93
CA GLU A 129 4.78 -5.52 1.82
C GLU A 129 4.49 -4.02 1.68
N PHE A 130 3.22 -3.62 1.77
CA PHE A 130 2.77 -2.28 1.42
C PHE A 130 1.91 -1.65 2.49
N MET A 131 2.37 -0.52 3.05
CA MET A 131 1.55 0.29 3.95
C MET A 131 1.20 1.62 3.29
N ILE A 132 -0.09 1.91 3.21
CA ILE A 132 -0.61 3.16 2.67
C ILE A 132 -1.30 3.91 3.79
N ILE A 133 -0.83 5.12 4.07
CA ILE A 133 -1.37 5.99 5.11
C ILE A 133 -1.92 7.26 4.46
N GLU A 134 -3.24 7.32 4.33
CA GLU A 134 -3.97 8.51 3.94
C GLU A 134 -4.19 9.41 5.15
N SER A 135 -3.13 10.11 5.56
CA SER A 135 -3.13 10.96 6.74
C SER A 135 -2.13 12.11 6.62
N CYS A 136 -2.39 13.23 7.30
CA CYS A 136 -1.57 14.43 7.19
C CYS A 136 -0.17 14.21 7.75
N TYR A 137 0.87 14.58 6.98
CA TYR A 137 2.28 14.66 7.40
C TYR A 137 2.89 13.35 7.93
N THR A 138 2.26 12.20 7.72
CA THR A 138 2.73 10.96 8.32
C THR A 138 3.98 10.41 7.63
N VAL A 139 4.10 10.60 6.31
CA VAL A 139 5.20 10.03 5.51
C VAL A 139 6.15 11.15 5.07
N SER A 140 6.92 11.70 5.99
CA SER A 140 7.92 12.73 5.69
C SER A 140 9.06 12.19 4.82
N SER A 141 9.56 13.02 3.90
CA SER A 141 10.54 12.65 2.88
C SER A 141 11.79 13.53 2.95
N ARG A 142 12.62 13.49 1.90
CA ARG A 142 13.91 14.16 1.87
C ARG A 142 13.86 15.69 2.03
N PRO A 143 12.90 16.44 1.46
CA PRO A 143 12.80 17.88 1.66
C PRO A 143 12.59 18.28 3.11
N GLU A 144 11.92 17.45 3.91
CA GLU A 144 11.62 17.76 5.31
C GLU A 144 12.83 17.56 6.22
N LYS A 145 13.71 16.59 5.90
CA LYS A 145 14.83 16.22 6.76
C LYS A 145 15.98 15.57 5.96
N SER A 146 17.21 16.04 6.19
CA SER A 146 18.40 15.54 5.47
C SER A 146 18.69 14.05 5.72
N ASN A 147 18.43 13.57 6.94
CA ASN A 147 18.52 12.17 7.37
C ASN A 147 17.13 11.52 7.50
N TRP A 148 16.19 11.85 6.61
CA TRP A 148 14.80 11.36 6.62
C TRP A 148 14.66 9.85 6.86
N TRP A 149 15.57 9.03 6.32
CA TRP A 149 15.51 7.56 6.45
C TRP A 149 15.61 7.09 7.90
N SER A 150 16.26 7.84 8.79
CA SER A 150 16.45 7.42 10.18
C SER A 150 15.13 7.23 10.93
N ASP A 151 14.09 7.97 10.52
CA ASP A 151 12.77 7.92 11.14
C ASP A 151 12.05 6.59 10.86
N TYR A 152 12.49 5.83 9.85
CA TYR A 152 11.85 4.59 9.41
C TYR A 152 12.63 3.33 9.79
N ASN A 153 13.73 3.47 10.54
CA ASN A 153 14.62 2.35 10.85
C ASN A 153 13.94 1.25 11.69
N SER A 154 13.03 1.61 12.60
CA SER A 154 12.34 0.61 13.41
C SER A 154 11.29 -0.16 12.62
N MET A 155 10.64 0.48 11.65
CA MET A 155 9.48 -0.03 10.94
C MET A 155 9.84 -0.96 9.79
N PHE A 156 10.95 -0.72 9.09
CA PHE A 156 11.31 -1.50 7.89
C PHE A 156 12.02 -2.80 8.28
N GLY A 157 11.26 -3.86 8.57
CA GLY A 157 11.75 -5.23 8.80
C GLY A 157 11.92 -6.05 7.51
N GLY A 158 10.99 -5.85 6.59
CA GLY A 158 10.98 -6.27 5.19
C GLY A 158 9.91 -5.52 4.40
N LEU A 159 9.32 -4.46 4.96
CA LEU A 159 8.39 -3.59 4.27
C LEU A 159 8.96 -3.06 2.95
N HIS A 160 8.20 -3.20 1.87
CA HIS A 160 8.60 -2.74 0.55
C HIS A 160 8.37 -1.25 0.37
N GLN A 161 7.17 -0.77 0.68
CA GLN A 161 6.80 0.63 0.48
C GLN A 161 5.88 1.15 1.59
N LEU A 162 6.24 2.30 2.14
CA LEU A 162 5.37 3.14 2.96
C LEU A 162 4.95 4.35 2.13
N VAL A 163 3.68 4.47 1.83
CA VAL A 163 3.10 5.48 0.93
C VAL A 163 2.15 6.37 1.71
N GLY A 164 2.13 7.67 1.43
CA GLY A 164 1.17 8.58 2.09
C GLY A 164 1.34 10.03 1.64
N PHE A 165 1.11 10.96 2.58
CA PHE A 165 1.33 12.39 2.38
C PHE A 165 2.49 12.89 3.26
N HIS A 166 3.32 13.77 2.69
CA HIS A 166 4.30 14.56 3.45
C HIS A 166 3.77 15.96 3.81
N THR A 167 2.56 16.31 3.35
CA THR A 167 1.84 17.55 3.70
C THR A 167 0.48 17.24 4.33
N LEU A 168 -0.44 18.21 4.33
CA LEU A 168 -1.86 17.96 4.59
C LEU A 168 -2.40 16.84 3.69
N SER A 169 -3.34 16.07 4.24
CA SER A 169 -4.19 15.11 3.54
C SER A 169 -5.64 15.53 3.71
N HIS A 170 -6.24 16.01 2.64
CA HIS A 170 -7.62 16.44 2.59
C HIS A 170 -8.29 15.86 1.35
N SER A 171 -8.70 14.60 1.47
CA SER A 171 -9.45 13.88 0.44
C SER A 171 -10.66 13.19 1.03
N ASP A 172 -11.65 12.96 0.17
CA ASP A 172 -12.78 12.08 0.43
C ASP A 172 -12.68 10.90 -0.57
N ASN A 173 -13.78 10.58 -1.26
CA ASN A 173 -13.93 9.30 -1.95
C ASN A 173 -13.04 9.07 -3.20
N GLY A 174 -12.40 10.10 -3.77
CA GLY A 174 -11.79 9.99 -5.09
C GLY A 174 -10.46 9.22 -5.11
N ILE A 175 -9.50 9.59 -4.26
CA ILE A 175 -8.19 8.94 -4.18
C ILE A 175 -8.31 7.42 -3.94
N PRO A 176 -9.06 6.94 -2.93
CA PRO A 176 -9.04 5.52 -2.57
C PRO A 176 -9.58 4.61 -3.69
N ASN A 177 -10.63 5.04 -4.38
CA ASN A 177 -11.20 4.29 -5.50
C ASN A 177 -10.27 4.30 -6.73
N ASN A 178 -9.72 5.47 -7.06
CA ASN A 178 -8.81 5.62 -8.20
C ASN A 178 -7.53 4.83 -8.00
N TYR A 179 -6.98 4.88 -6.79
CA TYR A 179 -5.80 4.12 -6.39
C TYR A 179 -6.05 2.61 -6.48
N ALA A 180 -7.12 2.10 -5.86
CA ALA A 180 -7.48 0.69 -5.96
C ALA A 180 -7.70 0.24 -7.42
N GLY A 181 -8.31 1.09 -8.25
CA GLY A 181 -8.47 0.85 -9.69
C GLY A 181 -7.14 0.65 -10.42
N LYS A 182 -6.16 1.52 -10.15
CA LYS A 182 -4.81 1.45 -10.73
C LYS A 182 -4.05 0.21 -10.27
N LEU A 183 -4.12 -0.13 -8.98
CA LEU A 183 -3.51 -1.34 -8.44
C LEU A 183 -4.10 -2.62 -9.07
N LYS A 184 -5.43 -2.68 -9.26
CA LYS A 184 -6.09 -3.81 -9.96
C LYS A 184 -5.64 -3.95 -11.41
N ASN A 185 -5.28 -2.85 -12.07
CA ASN A 185 -4.69 -2.84 -13.41
C ASN A 185 -3.17 -3.12 -13.37
N ASN A 186 -2.66 -3.66 -12.27
CA ASN A 186 -1.27 -3.98 -12.03
C ASN A 186 -0.34 -2.75 -12.15
N GLY A 187 -0.83 -1.56 -11.79
CA GLY A 187 -0.03 -0.36 -11.65
C GLY A 187 1.06 -0.53 -10.59
N ALA A 188 2.17 0.20 -10.73
CA ALA A 188 3.21 0.21 -9.71
C ALA A 188 2.70 0.96 -8.47
N VAL A 189 3.00 0.43 -7.28
CA VAL A 189 2.28 0.76 -6.03
C VAL A 189 2.33 2.26 -5.73
N TRP A 190 3.51 2.83 -5.47
CA TRP A 190 3.59 4.25 -5.15
C TRP A 190 3.25 5.19 -6.32
N GLN A 191 3.54 4.81 -7.57
CA GLN A 191 3.18 5.63 -8.73
C GLN A 191 1.67 5.72 -8.87
N SER A 192 0.96 4.61 -8.62
CA SER A 192 -0.51 4.59 -8.66
C SER A 192 -1.12 5.50 -7.60
N TRP A 193 -0.46 5.66 -6.45
CA TRP A 193 -0.86 6.60 -5.41
C TRP A 193 -0.67 8.05 -5.87
N PHE A 194 0.51 8.37 -6.41
CA PHE A 194 0.82 9.71 -6.93
C PHE A 194 -0.19 10.11 -8.02
N ASP A 195 -0.46 9.20 -8.97
CA ASP A 195 -1.43 9.42 -10.04
C ASP A 195 -2.85 9.63 -9.47
N ALA A 196 -3.24 8.90 -8.43
CA ALA A 196 -4.57 9.06 -7.81
C ALA A 196 -4.71 10.40 -7.06
N VAL A 197 -3.63 10.84 -6.40
CA VAL A 197 -3.56 12.15 -5.72
C VAL A 197 -3.60 13.29 -6.74
N ASP A 198 -2.87 13.15 -7.85
CA ASP A 198 -2.89 14.13 -8.94
C ASP A 198 -4.27 14.20 -9.62
N GLU A 199 -4.88 13.05 -9.90
CA GLU A 199 -6.24 13.02 -10.46
C GLU A 199 -7.25 13.71 -9.54
N GLU A 200 -7.22 13.46 -8.23
CA GLU A 200 -8.12 14.11 -7.28
C GLU A 200 -7.99 15.64 -7.32
N ARG A 201 -6.75 16.14 -7.46
CA ARG A 201 -6.45 17.56 -7.62
C ARG A 201 -7.10 18.16 -8.88
N PHE A 202 -7.14 17.43 -9.98
CA PHE A 202 -7.71 17.92 -11.24
C PHE A 202 -9.23 17.74 -11.35
N TRP A 203 -9.80 16.67 -10.78
CA TRP A 203 -11.20 16.29 -10.99
C TRP A 203 -12.22 17.07 -10.17
N ILE A 204 -11.94 17.33 -8.89
CA ILE A 204 -12.96 17.92 -8.00
C ILE A 204 -12.89 19.45 -8.00
N PHE A 205 -11.71 20.03 -8.22
CA PHE A 205 -11.48 21.37 -7.68
C PHE A 205 -11.07 22.47 -8.63
N ASN A 206 -10.61 22.18 -9.87
CA ASN A 206 -9.94 23.18 -10.72
C ASN A 206 -8.69 23.72 -9.94
N PRO A 207 -7.57 24.11 -10.57
CA PRO A 207 -6.42 24.72 -9.86
C PRO A 207 -6.71 25.98 -9.01
N SER A 208 -7.98 26.35 -8.80
CA SER A 208 -8.45 27.54 -8.09
C SER A 208 -9.05 27.25 -6.70
N TYR A 209 -8.97 26.02 -6.18
CA TYR A 209 -9.59 25.71 -4.88
C TYR A 209 -8.99 26.51 -3.74
N TYR A 210 -9.88 27.19 -3.03
CA TYR A 210 -9.60 27.99 -1.85
C TYR A 210 -10.27 27.29 -0.67
N ASP A 211 -9.46 26.85 0.29
CA ASP A 211 -9.97 26.34 1.56
C ASP A 211 -10.13 27.52 2.54
N PRO A 212 -11.28 27.72 3.20
CA PRO A 212 -11.47 28.84 4.14
C PRO A 212 -10.61 28.76 5.41
N GLN A 213 -10.13 27.57 5.79
CA GLN A 213 -9.27 27.33 6.95
C GLN A 213 -7.78 27.48 6.61
N TYR A 214 -7.38 27.18 5.37
CA TYR A 214 -5.97 27.14 4.95
C TYR A 214 -5.61 28.13 3.81
N GLY A 215 -6.57 28.70 3.10
CA GLY A 215 -6.38 29.61 1.97
C GLY A 215 -6.10 28.90 0.64
N SER A 216 -5.72 29.66 -0.39
CA SER A 216 -5.41 29.17 -1.76
C SER A 216 -3.97 28.69 -1.94
N ASN A 217 -3.15 28.70 -0.89
CA ASN A 217 -1.71 28.43 -0.96
C ASN A 217 -1.35 26.96 -0.68
N TYR A 218 -2.35 26.10 -0.43
CA TYR A 218 -2.13 24.70 -0.12
C TYR A 218 -2.59 23.83 -1.29
N PRO A 219 -1.73 22.94 -1.80
CA PRO A 219 -2.13 22.02 -2.85
C PRO A 219 -3.14 21.03 -2.26
N TYR A 220 -4.42 21.19 -2.58
CA TYR A 220 -5.41 20.14 -2.40
C TYR A 220 -5.06 18.94 -3.31
N PRO A 221 -5.34 17.68 -2.92
CA PRO A 221 -5.72 17.21 -1.58
C PRO A 221 -4.52 17.11 -0.63
N GLY A 222 -3.33 17.39 -1.13
CA GLY A 222 -2.04 17.27 -0.47
C GLY A 222 -0.96 17.01 -1.51
N LEU A 223 0.28 16.86 -1.05
CA LEU A 223 1.39 16.33 -1.82
C LEU A 223 1.76 14.95 -1.28
N ALA A 224 1.79 13.98 -2.18
CA ALA A 224 2.10 12.60 -1.87
C ALA A 224 3.60 12.40 -1.66
N SER A 225 3.94 11.36 -0.90
CA SER A 225 5.29 10.88 -0.71
C SER A 225 5.31 9.36 -0.56
N VAL A 226 6.49 8.79 -0.75
CA VAL A 226 6.74 7.38 -0.49
C VAL A 226 8.15 7.18 0.07
N ILE A 227 8.28 6.22 0.98
CA ILE A 227 9.53 5.61 1.40
C ILE A 227 9.59 4.21 0.81
N VAL A 228 10.68 3.90 0.12
CA VAL A 228 10.86 2.67 -0.65
C VAL A 228 12.04 1.89 -0.09
N GLY A 229 11.80 0.63 0.27
CA GLY A 229 12.82 -0.35 0.62
C GLY A 229 13.77 -0.63 -0.56
N ARG A 230 14.96 -1.15 -0.27
CA ARG A 230 15.98 -1.37 -1.30
C ARG A 230 15.50 -2.40 -2.33
N GLY A 231 15.41 -1.98 -3.60
CA GLY A 231 15.02 -2.87 -4.71
C GLY A 231 13.52 -2.89 -5.00
N CYS A 232 12.71 -2.23 -4.17
CA CYS A 232 11.23 -2.29 -4.19
C CYS A 232 10.58 -1.19 -5.06
N THR A 233 11.36 -0.41 -5.82
CA THR A 233 10.88 0.81 -6.51
C THR A 233 9.78 0.58 -7.54
N ASN A 234 9.77 -0.60 -8.18
CA ASN A 234 8.86 -0.90 -9.28
C ASN A 234 7.83 -1.96 -8.93
N ASP A 235 7.63 -2.21 -7.63
CA ASP A 235 6.72 -3.25 -7.18
C ASP A 235 5.29 -2.97 -7.59
N ARG A 236 4.60 -4.05 -7.96
CA ARG A 236 3.20 -4.09 -8.37
C ARG A 236 2.53 -5.21 -7.59
N LEU A 237 1.22 -5.10 -7.39
CA LEU A 237 0.46 -6.18 -6.74
C LEU A 237 0.62 -7.53 -7.45
N GLY A 238 0.81 -7.53 -8.77
CA GLY A 238 0.97 -8.76 -9.53
C GLY A 238 2.39 -9.28 -9.71
N SER A 239 3.41 -8.54 -9.26
CA SER A 239 4.81 -8.98 -9.21
C SER A 239 5.62 -7.91 -8.47
N TYR A 240 6.32 -8.33 -7.43
CA TYR A 240 7.18 -7.48 -6.63
C TYR A 240 8.48 -8.22 -6.25
N ALA A 241 9.47 -7.48 -5.77
CA ALA A 241 10.78 -8.00 -5.39
C ALA A 241 10.69 -9.02 -4.24
N SER A 242 11.82 -9.61 -3.84
CA SER A 242 11.92 -10.27 -2.53
C SER A 242 12.06 -9.22 -1.43
N ASP A 243 11.68 -9.59 -0.22
CA ASP A 243 11.75 -8.75 0.97
C ASP A 243 13.14 -8.09 1.11
N PRO A 244 13.21 -6.76 1.25
CA PRO A 244 14.45 -6.09 1.56
C PRO A 244 14.99 -6.53 2.93
N ALA A 245 16.32 -6.47 3.09
CA ALA A 245 16.92 -6.69 4.39
C ALA A 245 16.45 -5.63 5.40
N PRO A 246 16.27 -5.99 6.69
CA PRO A 246 15.83 -5.06 7.72
C PRO A 246 16.69 -3.78 7.82
N GLY A 247 16.05 -2.67 8.16
CA GLY A 247 16.65 -1.36 8.37
C GLY A 247 16.59 -0.46 7.14
N THR A 248 17.47 0.55 7.10
CA THR A 248 17.36 1.66 6.13
C THR A 248 18.40 1.61 5.00
N GLY A 249 19.10 0.49 4.85
CA GLY A 249 20.23 0.35 3.93
C GLY A 249 19.79 0.43 2.46
N GLY A 250 20.05 1.55 1.79
CA GLY A 250 19.72 1.73 0.36
C GLY A 250 18.26 2.09 0.10
N MET A 251 17.57 2.68 1.08
CA MET A 251 16.23 3.23 0.89
C MET A 251 16.20 4.40 -0.09
N TYR A 252 15.05 4.58 -0.75
CA TYR A 252 14.75 5.71 -1.60
C TYR A 252 13.47 6.40 -1.13
N THR A 253 13.30 7.65 -1.54
CA THR A 253 12.05 8.38 -1.35
C THR A 253 11.74 9.19 -2.60
N TYR A 254 10.44 9.28 -2.91
CA TYR A 254 9.88 10.15 -3.94
C TYR A 254 8.80 11.01 -3.29
N TRP A 255 8.56 12.20 -3.82
CA TRP A 255 7.56 13.14 -3.32
C TRP A 255 7.06 14.04 -4.44
N GLN A 256 5.85 14.55 -4.28
CA GLN A 256 5.24 15.54 -5.18
C GLN A 256 5.65 16.96 -4.77
N TYR A 257 5.58 17.90 -5.72
CA TYR A 257 5.88 19.32 -5.54
C TYR A 257 4.63 20.17 -5.72
#